data_AF-A0A4R7UTT6-F1
#
_entry.id   AF-A0A4R7UTT6-F1
#
_cell.length_a   1.000
_cell.length_b   1.000
_cell.length_c   1.000
_cell.angle_alpha   90.00
_cell.angle_beta   90.00
_cell.angle_gamma   90.00
#
_symmetry.space_group_name_H-M   'P 1'
#
loop_
_entity.id
_entity.type
_entity.pdbx_description
1 polymer ?
#
loop_
_entity_poly.entity_id
_entity_poly.type
_entity_poly.pdbx_seq_one_letter_code
_entity_poly.pdbx_strand_id
1 'polypeptide(L)'
;MSDTRDAVDRAAVAVGWHGSVTPRLAWGTVERRLGTPLPGDYKEFMSRFPSGMFRDVIRLFNPVQGKEFLAEFREDFDRLLIGVEILWEEYGTYPPFPRPGGLIPFASDSSGGSLMWLPWTPDVDRWHVVHLSRNVVRGYNRTRRSMTSVMRELATSRSSRNILEWDLADTGRTFEPFT
;
A
#
# COMPACT_ATOMS: atom_id res chain seq x y z
N MET A 1 4.01 12.44 14.93
CA MET A 1 2.55 12.16 15.03
C MET A 1 1.69 13.25 14.39
N SER A 2 1.88 14.54 14.72
CA SER A 2 1.10 15.64 14.07
C SER A 2 1.28 15.70 12.54
N ASP A 3 2.48 15.45 12.03
CA ASP A 3 2.79 15.53 10.59
C ASP A 3 2.16 14.39 9.77
N THR A 4 2.17 13.16 10.31
CA THR A 4 1.56 11.99 9.65
C THR A 4 0.06 12.14 9.51
N ARG A 5 -0.64 12.57 10.58
CA ARG A 5 -2.09 12.79 10.52
C ARG A 5 -2.44 13.89 9.52
N ASP A 6 -1.71 15.01 9.51
CA ASP A 6 -1.89 16.08 8.54
C ASP A 6 -1.68 15.56 7.10
N ALA A 7 -0.67 14.72 6.87
CA ALA A 7 -0.43 14.12 5.56
C ALA A 7 -1.58 13.18 5.12
N VAL A 8 -2.14 12.38 6.04
CA VAL A 8 -3.32 11.52 5.79
C VAL A 8 -4.54 12.38 5.45
N ASP A 9 -4.80 13.43 6.22
CA ASP A 9 -5.95 14.31 5.98
C ASP A 9 -5.83 15.07 4.67
N ARG A 10 -4.63 15.54 4.31
CA ARG A 10 -4.38 16.14 2.99
C ARG A 10 -4.61 15.14 1.86
N ALA A 11 -4.22 13.88 2.02
CA ALA A 11 -4.51 12.84 1.03
C ALA A 11 -6.02 12.64 0.88
N ALA A 12 -6.77 12.59 2.00
CA ALA A 12 -8.22 12.43 2.00
C ALA A 12 -8.92 13.60 1.30
N VAL A 13 -8.57 14.84 1.64
CA VAL A 13 -9.08 16.05 0.99
C VAL A 13 -8.77 16.04 -0.51
N ALA A 14 -7.56 15.64 -0.90
CA ALA A 14 -7.15 15.62 -2.31
C ALA A 14 -7.99 14.65 -3.17
N VAL A 15 -8.52 13.58 -2.58
CA VAL A 15 -9.40 12.61 -3.26
C VAL A 15 -10.89 12.78 -2.89
N GLY A 16 -11.27 13.91 -2.30
CA GLY A 16 -12.66 14.20 -1.93
C GLY A 16 -13.24 13.27 -0.85
N TRP A 17 -12.40 12.59 -0.08
CA TRP A 17 -12.82 11.69 0.98
C TRP A 17 -12.98 12.43 2.32
N HIS A 18 -14.15 12.27 2.94
CA HIS A 18 -14.49 12.95 4.20
C HIS A 18 -14.78 11.97 5.35
N GLY A 19 -14.90 10.66 5.09
CA GLY A 19 -15.26 9.65 6.08
C GLY A 19 -14.09 9.05 6.86
N SER A 20 -14.37 8.29 7.92
CA SER A 20 -13.35 7.64 8.76
C SER A 20 -13.70 6.18 8.99
N VAL A 21 -12.73 5.41 9.46
CA VAL A 21 -12.92 3.99 9.78
C VAL A 21 -13.02 3.82 11.29
N THR A 22 -14.05 3.11 11.73
CA THR A 22 -14.07 2.55 13.09
C THR A 22 -13.52 1.13 13.02
N PRO A 23 -12.34 0.85 13.58
CA PRO A 23 -11.75 -0.48 13.51
C PRO A 23 -12.60 -1.49 14.30
N ARG A 24 -12.89 -2.64 13.68
CA ARG A 24 -13.55 -3.79 14.32
C ARG A 24 -12.55 -4.85 14.80
N LEU A 25 -11.29 -4.74 14.40
CA LEU A 25 -10.18 -5.57 14.86
C LEU A 25 -9.04 -4.71 15.41
N ALA A 26 -8.34 -5.23 16.43
CA ALA A 26 -7.11 -4.61 16.92
C ALA A 26 -5.93 -4.90 15.98
N TRP A 27 -5.00 -3.95 15.84
CA TRP A 27 -3.79 -4.11 15.04
C TRP A 27 -2.96 -5.34 15.42
N GLY A 28 -2.85 -5.66 16.71
CA GLY A 28 -2.15 -6.86 17.15
C GLY A 28 -2.75 -8.16 16.59
N THR A 29 -4.04 -8.21 16.26
CA THR A 29 -4.65 -9.37 15.57
C THR A 29 -4.17 -9.46 14.12
N VAL A 30 -4.10 -8.32 13.42
CA VAL A 30 -3.60 -8.24 12.03
C VAL A 30 -2.12 -8.61 11.98
N GLU A 31 -1.30 -8.00 12.83
CA GLU A 31 0.15 -8.22 12.87
C GLU A 31 0.49 -9.67 13.24
N ARG A 32 -0.22 -10.28 14.21
CA ARG A 32 -0.06 -11.72 14.51
C ARG A 32 -0.46 -12.60 13.33
N ARG A 33 -1.50 -12.23 12.57
CA ARG A 33 -1.93 -12.99 11.39
C ARG A 33 -0.90 -12.91 10.27
N LEU A 34 -0.26 -11.76 10.09
CA LEU A 34 0.77 -11.54 9.06
C LEU A 34 2.17 -12.03 9.49
N GLY A 35 2.44 -12.10 10.80
CA GLY A 35 3.75 -12.47 11.34
C GLY A 35 4.77 -11.33 11.31
N THR A 36 4.32 -10.08 11.18
CA THR A 36 5.19 -8.90 11.13
C THR A 36 4.49 -7.67 11.72
N PRO A 37 5.19 -6.79 12.46
CA PRO A 37 4.66 -5.47 12.79
C PRO A 37 4.45 -4.63 11.52
N LEU A 38 3.50 -3.70 11.57
CA LEU A 38 3.21 -2.79 10.47
C LEU A 38 3.56 -1.34 10.82
N PRO A 39 3.99 -0.51 9.84
CA PRO A 39 4.34 0.89 10.06
C PRO A 39 3.21 1.68 10.71
N GLY A 40 3.56 2.58 11.63
CA GLY A 40 2.60 3.46 12.31
C GLY A 40 1.87 4.39 11.35
N ASP A 41 2.51 4.83 10.27
CA ASP A 41 1.88 5.69 9.26
C ASP A 41 0.79 4.97 8.48
N TYR A 42 0.99 3.68 8.15
CA TYR A 42 -0.04 2.83 7.57
C TYR A 42 -1.24 2.67 8.51
N LYS A 43 -0.98 2.47 9.81
CA LYS A 43 -2.06 2.34 10.80
C LYS A 43 -2.89 3.62 10.91
N GLU A 44 -2.23 4.78 10.89
CA GLU A 44 -2.91 6.08 10.85
C GLU A 44 -3.69 6.27 9.54
N PHE A 45 -3.09 5.92 8.38
CA PHE A 45 -3.77 5.98 7.09
C PHE A 45 -5.05 5.13 7.08
N MET A 46 -4.98 3.90 7.60
CA MET A 46 -6.12 2.99 7.71
C MET A 46 -7.14 3.38 8.78
N SER A 47 -6.83 4.34 9.67
CA SER A 47 -7.86 4.95 10.52
C SER A 47 -8.78 5.90 9.73
N ARG A 48 -8.29 6.43 8.60
CA ARG A 48 -9.02 7.38 7.75
C ARG A 48 -9.68 6.71 6.56
N PHE A 49 -8.99 5.79 5.90
CA PHE A 49 -9.46 5.17 4.65
C PHE A 49 -9.99 3.75 4.90
N PRO A 50 -11.24 3.42 4.53
CA PRO A 50 -11.72 2.04 4.48
C PRO A 50 -11.04 1.28 3.33
N SER A 51 -11.42 0.02 3.16
CA SER A 51 -11.15 -0.72 1.92
C SER A 51 -11.86 -0.01 0.77
N GLY A 52 -11.21 0.04 -0.40
CA GLY A 52 -11.74 0.77 -1.53
C GLY A 52 -10.74 0.96 -2.67
N MET A 53 -11.21 1.66 -3.70
CA MET A 53 -10.40 2.15 -4.80
C MET A 53 -9.96 3.59 -4.55
N PHE A 54 -8.65 3.80 -4.52
CA PHE A 54 -8.03 5.11 -4.45
C PHE A 54 -7.69 5.57 -5.87
N ARG A 55 -8.37 6.63 -6.32
CA ARG A 55 -8.28 7.19 -7.68
C ARG A 55 -8.55 6.19 -8.80
N ASP A 56 -9.36 5.16 -8.57
CA ASP A 56 -9.56 4.05 -9.52
C ASP A 56 -8.26 3.36 -9.99
N VAL A 57 -7.18 3.53 -9.22
CA VAL A 57 -5.83 3.07 -9.57
C VAL A 57 -5.28 2.13 -8.53
N ILE A 58 -5.40 2.47 -7.25
CA ILE A 58 -4.88 1.62 -6.16
C ILE A 58 -6.03 0.98 -5.42
N ARG A 59 -6.03 -0.35 -5.36
CA ARG A 59 -6.95 -1.15 -4.57
C ARG A 59 -6.35 -1.36 -3.18
N LEU A 60 -7.11 -0.96 -2.15
CA LEU A 60 -6.73 -1.12 -0.76
C LEU A 60 -7.75 -1.98 -0.03
N PHE A 61 -7.23 -2.94 0.75
CA PHE A 61 -8.00 -3.60 1.81
C PHE A 61 -7.51 -3.10 3.15
N ASN A 62 -8.45 -2.68 3.98
CA ASN A 62 -8.19 -2.25 5.35
C ASN A 62 -8.44 -3.43 6.30
N PRO A 63 -7.38 -4.06 6.82
CA PRO A 63 -7.50 -5.31 7.56
C PRO A 63 -8.14 -5.15 8.94
N VAL A 64 -8.31 -3.91 9.44
CA VAL A 64 -8.96 -3.68 10.75
C VAL A 64 -10.46 -3.44 10.64
N GLN A 65 -11.04 -3.36 9.44
CA GLN A 65 -12.49 -3.18 9.27
C GLN A 65 -13.33 -4.39 9.68
N GLY A 66 -12.74 -5.59 9.69
CA GLY A 66 -13.45 -6.81 10.04
C GLY A 66 -12.71 -8.06 9.59
N LYS A 67 -13.22 -9.23 9.99
CA LYS A 67 -12.61 -10.53 9.63
C LYS A 67 -12.65 -10.79 8.12
N GLU A 68 -13.73 -10.38 7.47
CA GLU A 68 -13.92 -10.37 6.01
C GLU A 68 -12.79 -9.60 5.32
N PHE A 69 -12.63 -8.31 5.61
CA PHE A 69 -11.57 -7.49 5.00
C PHE A 69 -10.16 -7.94 5.37
N LEU A 70 -9.95 -8.55 6.53
CA LEU A 70 -8.68 -9.20 6.86
C LEU A 70 -8.42 -10.44 5.98
N ALA A 71 -9.46 -11.20 5.63
CA ALA A 71 -9.35 -12.32 4.72
C ALA A 71 -9.03 -11.83 3.29
N GLU A 72 -9.76 -10.83 2.79
CA GLU A 72 -9.50 -10.20 1.48
C GLU A 72 -8.08 -9.60 1.40
N PHE A 73 -7.66 -8.87 2.44
CA PHE A 73 -6.29 -8.38 2.54
C PHE A 73 -5.28 -9.52 2.45
N ARG A 74 -5.56 -10.65 3.12
CA ARG A 74 -4.66 -11.80 3.14
C ARG A 74 -4.60 -12.51 1.79
N GLU A 75 -5.74 -12.67 1.13
CA GLU A 75 -5.81 -13.27 -0.20
C GLU A 75 -5.04 -12.43 -1.22
N ASP A 76 -5.23 -11.09 -1.22
CA ASP A 76 -4.46 -10.21 -2.10
C ASP A 76 -2.96 -10.22 -1.75
N PHE A 77 -2.62 -10.22 -0.46
CA PHE A 77 -1.24 -10.32 0.02
C PHE A 77 -0.55 -11.59 -0.48
N ASP A 78 -1.17 -12.76 -0.29
CA ASP A 78 -0.61 -14.05 -0.69
C ASP A 78 -0.48 -14.13 -2.23
N ARG A 79 -1.48 -13.62 -2.96
CA ARG A 79 -1.43 -13.53 -4.43
C ARG A 79 -0.28 -12.65 -4.93
N LEU A 80 -0.05 -11.50 -4.30
CA LEU A 80 1.01 -10.58 -4.68
C LEU A 80 2.40 -11.14 -4.38
N LEU A 81 2.56 -11.90 -3.29
CA LEU A 81 3.82 -12.57 -2.97
C LEU A 81 4.24 -13.61 -4.02
N ILE A 82 3.30 -14.31 -4.65
CA ILE A 82 3.60 -15.22 -5.76
C ILE A 82 4.34 -14.49 -6.89
N GLY A 83 3.91 -13.27 -7.22
CA GLY A 83 4.58 -12.44 -8.22
C GLY A 83 6.01 -12.05 -7.82
N VAL A 84 6.24 -11.78 -6.53
CA VAL A 84 7.58 -11.50 -6.00
C VAL A 84 8.48 -12.73 -6.06
N GLU A 85 7.98 -13.91 -5.69
CA GLU A 85 8.77 -15.16 -5.71
C GLU A 85 9.25 -15.45 -7.15
N ILE A 86 8.36 -15.37 -8.15
CA ILE A 86 8.71 -15.60 -9.56
C ILE A 86 9.83 -14.64 -10.01
N LEU A 87 9.70 -13.35 -9.70
CA LEU A 87 10.71 -12.36 -10.07
C LEU A 87 12.02 -12.49 -9.31
N TRP A 88 11.95 -12.98 -8.08
CA TRP A 88 13.14 -13.25 -7.29
C TRP A 88 13.90 -14.44 -7.85
N GLU A 89 13.21 -15.52 -8.21
CA GLU A 89 13.79 -16.72 -8.81
C GLU A 89 14.37 -16.47 -10.21
N GLU A 90 13.66 -15.74 -11.06
CA GLU A 90 14.05 -15.52 -12.45
C GLU A 90 15.15 -14.45 -12.60
N TYR A 91 15.10 -13.38 -11.78
CA TYR A 91 15.94 -12.19 -11.97
C TYR A 91 16.83 -11.85 -10.76
N GLY A 92 16.79 -12.62 -9.68
CA GLY A 92 17.60 -12.38 -8.48
C GLY A 92 17.26 -11.06 -7.78
N THR A 93 15.98 -10.68 -7.78
CA THR A 93 15.51 -9.38 -7.31
C THR A 93 15.33 -9.33 -5.79
N TYR A 94 14.35 -8.59 -5.26
CA TYR A 94 14.10 -8.61 -3.81
C TYR A 94 13.46 -9.94 -3.42
N PRO A 95 13.84 -10.54 -2.27
CA PRO A 95 13.21 -11.77 -1.84
C PRO A 95 11.74 -11.53 -1.44
N PRO A 96 10.89 -12.55 -1.48
CA PRO A 96 9.54 -12.48 -0.92
C PRO A 96 9.56 -12.57 0.61
N PHE A 97 8.67 -11.84 1.28
CA PHE A 97 8.39 -12.06 2.70
C PHE A 97 7.91 -13.51 2.93
N PRO A 98 8.34 -14.22 4.00
CA PRO A 98 9.02 -13.72 5.20
C PRO A 98 10.54 -13.82 5.19
N ARG A 99 11.19 -13.99 4.04
CA ARG A 99 12.66 -14.04 3.99
C ARG A 99 13.26 -12.71 4.49
N PRO A 100 14.44 -12.70 5.12
CA PRO A 100 15.09 -11.48 5.57
C PRO A 100 15.22 -10.44 4.45
N GLY A 101 14.75 -9.22 4.71
CA GLY A 101 14.74 -8.12 3.73
C GLY A 101 13.68 -8.25 2.62
N GLY A 102 12.76 -9.21 2.74
CA GLY A 102 11.77 -9.47 1.70
C GLY A 102 10.68 -8.42 1.59
N LEU A 103 10.14 -8.25 0.37
CA LEU A 103 9.06 -7.31 0.11
C LEU A 103 7.76 -7.77 0.76
N ILE A 104 7.04 -6.80 1.33
CA ILE A 104 5.78 -7.02 2.05
C ILE A 104 4.66 -6.26 1.31
N PRO A 105 3.76 -6.95 0.58
CA PRO A 105 2.69 -6.28 -0.16
C PRO A 105 1.68 -5.57 0.76
N PHE A 106 1.09 -4.48 0.26
CA PHE A 106 -0.01 -3.80 0.97
C PHE A 106 -1.13 -3.27 0.08
N ALA A 107 -0.90 -3.18 -1.23
CA ALA A 107 -1.91 -2.77 -2.18
C ALA A 107 -1.61 -3.35 -3.57
N SER A 108 -2.66 -3.53 -4.36
CA SER A 108 -2.58 -3.80 -5.79
C SER A 108 -2.91 -2.54 -6.60
N ASP A 109 -2.34 -2.42 -7.80
CA ASP A 109 -2.77 -1.42 -8.77
C ASP A 109 -3.71 -2.00 -9.84
N SER A 110 -4.39 -1.13 -10.58
CA SER A 110 -5.39 -1.51 -11.59
C SER A 110 -4.82 -2.18 -12.85
N SER A 111 -3.50 -2.24 -13.01
CA SER A 111 -2.82 -2.95 -14.10
C SER A 111 -2.32 -4.35 -13.70
N GLY A 112 -2.52 -4.74 -12.45
CA GLY A 112 -2.01 -5.99 -11.89
C GLY A 112 -0.59 -5.90 -11.33
N GLY A 113 -0.05 -4.70 -11.14
CA GLY A 113 1.12 -4.47 -10.31
C GLY A 113 0.75 -4.27 -8.84
N SER A 114 1.71 -3.86 -8.03
CA SER A 114 1.53 -3.77 -6.57
C SER A 114 2.47 -2.79 -5.89
N LEU A 115 2.01 -2.26 -4.76
CA LEU A 115 2.80 -1.47 -3.84
C LEU A 115 3.18 -2.33 -2.63
N MET A 116 4.45 -2.25 -2.25
CA MET A 116 5.04 -3.08 -1.21
C MET A 116 5.93 -2.24 -0.30
N TRP A 117 6.04 -2.66 0.96
CA TRP A 117 7.10 -2.19 1.83
C TRP A 117 8.41 -2.92 1.54
N LEU A 118 9.52 -2.19 1.61
CA LEU A 118 10.88 -2.69 1.60
C LEU A 118 11.49 -2.52 3.01
N PRO A 119 11.65 -3.61 3.77
CA PRO A 119 12.28 -3.62 5.11
C PRO A 119 13.80 -3.41 5.06
N TRP A 120 14.25 -2.22 4.66
CA TRP A 120 15.68 -1.89 4.54
C TRP A 120 16.38 -1.61 5.89
N THR A 121 15.62 -1.54 6.98
CA THR A 121 16.08 -1.30 8.35
C THR A 121 15.17 -2.05 9.34
N PRO A 122 15.66 -2.45 10.53
CA PRO A 122 14.84 -3.05 11.58
C PRO A 122 13.74 -2.12 12.11
N ASP A 123 13.91 -0.81 11.96
CA ASP A 123 12.92 0.18 12.34
C ASP A 123 11.74 0.18 11.34
N VAL A 124 10.60 -0.37 11.78
CA VAL A 124 9.38 -0.58 10.98
C VAL A 124 8.84 0.74 10.42
N ASP A 125 8.96 1.83 11.19
CA ASP A 125 8.44 3.15 10.77
C ASP A 125 9.32 3.81 9.69
N ARG A 126 10.49 3.24 9.42
CA ARG A 126 11.40 3.73 8.39
C ARG A 126 11.31 2.94 7.09
N TRP A 127 10.47 1.92 6.98
CA TRP A 127 10.31 1.15 5.75
C TRP A 127 9.91 2.04 4.57
N HIS A 128 10.41 1.70 3.39
CA HIS A 128 10.15 2.46 2.16
C HIS A 128 9.12 1.74 1.29
N VAL A 129 8.49 2.48 0.38
CA VAL A 129 7.61 1.89 -0.63
C VAL A 129 8.36 1.58 -1.92
N VAL A 130 8.08 0.40 -2.47
CA VAL A 130 8.43 -0.05 -3.80
C VAL A 130 7.14 -0.30 -4.58
N HIS A 131 7.12 0.11 -5.85
CA HIS A 131 6.11 -0.34 -6.81
C HIS A 131 6.72 -1.43 -7.69
N LEU A 132 6.01 -2.55 -7.81
CA LEU A 132 6.30 -3.62 -8.75
C LEU A 132 5.26 -3.57 -9.87
N SER A 133 5.71 -3.26 -11.08
CA SER A 133 4.86 -3.32 -12.27
C SER A 133 4.59 -4.77 -12.67
N ARG A 134 3.41 -5.04 -13.23
CA ARG A 134 3.11 -6.32 -13.89
C ARG A 134 4.09 -6.60 -15.05
N ASN A 135 4.57 -5.54 -15.70
CA ASN A 135 5.56 -5.69 -16.76
C ASN A 135 6.95 -5.84 -16.14
N VAL A 136 7.40 -7.09 -16.06
CA VAL A 136 8.67 -7.49 -15.43
C VAL A 136 9.90 -6.79 -16.02
N VAL A 137 9.86 -6.36 -17.30
CA VAL A 137 10.94 -5.61 -17.95
C VAL A 137 11.08 -4.20 -17.38
N ARG A 138 9.99 -3.62 -16.85
CA ARG A 138 10.03 -2.30 -16.21
C ARG A 138 10.65 -2.34 -14.81
N GLY A 139 10.80 -3.52 -14.21
CA GLY A 139 11.45 -3.68 -12.90
C GLY A 139 10.68 -3.01 -11.75
N TYR A 140 11.43 -2.51 -10.77
CA TYR A 140 10.92 -1.94 -9.54
C TYR A 140 11.13 -0.42 -9.49
N ASN A 141 10.08 0.32 -9.14
CA ASN A 141 10.19 1.74 -8.82
C ASN A 141 10.30 1.91 -7.31
N ARG A 142 11.50 2.27 -6.82
CA ARG A 142 11.77 2.43 -5.39
C ARG A 142 11.74 3.88 -4.97
N THR A 143 11.14 4.14 -3.81
CA THR A 143 11.22 5.43 -3.13
C THR A 143 12.04 5.33 -1.84
N ARG A 144 12.32 6.49 -1.22
CA ARG A 144 12.73 6.58 0.21
C ARG A 144 11.61 7.20 1.06
N ARG A 145 10.36 6.91 0.69
CA ARG A 145 9.17 7.52 1.27
C ARG A 145 8.36 6.47 2.02
N SER A 146 7.68 6.92 3.07
CA SER A 146 6.70 6.10 3.80
C SER A 146 5.46 5.83 2.94
N MET A 147 4.61 4.91 3.37
CA MET A 147 3.36 4.58 2.68
C MET A 147 2.46 5.80 2.54
N THR A 148 2.24 6.54 3.63
CA THR A 148 1.39 7.74 3.63
C THR A 148 1.92 8.81 2.69
N SER A 149 3.24 9.03 2.65
CA SER A 149 3.84 10.00 1.74
C SER A 149 3.63 9.62 0.28
N VAL A 150 3.69 8.34 -0.06
CA VAL A 150 3.41 7.87 -1.42
C VAL A 150 1.94 8.00 -1.76
N MET A 151 1.03 7.59 -0.86
CA MET A 151 -0.41 7.74 -1.10
C MET A 151 -0.82 9.21 -1.26
N ARG A 152 -0.23 10.13 -0.49
CA ARG A 152 -0.46 11.58 -0.62
C ARG A 152 0.03 12.13 -1.96
N GLU A 153 1.19 11.68 -2.43
CA GLU A 153 1.69 12.01 -3.76
C GLU A 153 0.72 11.52 -4.84
N LEU A 154 0.31 10.26 -4.78
CA LEU A 154 -0.66 9.68 -5.70
C LEU A 154 -2.00 10.42 -5.65
N ALA A 155 -2.43 10.91 -4.49
CA ALA A 155 -3.66 11.70 -4.32
C ALA A 155 -3.68 12.97 -5.20
N THR A 156 -2.50 13.56 -5.43
CA THR A 156 -2.35 14.89 -6.06
C THR A 156 -1.65 14.86 -7.42
N SER A 157 -1.05 13.72 -7.79
CA SER A 157 -0.29 13.55 -9.02
C SER A 157 -1.15 13.80 -10.27
N ARG A 158 -0.59 14.54 -11.24
CA ARG A 158 -1.18 14.88 -12.54
C ARG A 158 -0.21 14.64 -13.70
N SER A 159 0.73 13.72 -13.52
CA SER A 159 1.77 13.40 -14.50
C SER A 159 2.37 12.03 -14.19
N SER A 160 3.19 11.51 -15.10
CA SER A 160 4.00 10.31 -14.88
C SER A 160 5.13 10.46 -13.85
N ARG A 161 5.34 11.64 -13.27
CA ARG A 161 6.33 11.85 -12.19
C ARG A 161 5.79 11.38 -10.84
N ASN A 162 5.52 10.09 -10.74
CA ASN A 162 5.08 9.44 -9.51
C ASN A 162 5.59 7.98 -9.45
N ILE A 163 5.41 7.30 -8.32
CA ILE A 163 5.93 5.93 -8.13
C ILE A 163 5.45 4.91 -9.17
N LEU A 164 4.25 5.08 -9.73
CA LEU A 164 3.69 4.17 -10.73
C LEU A 164 4.25 4.43 -12.13
N GLU A 165 4.84 5.61 -12.35
CA GLU A 165 5.22 6.15 -13.67
C GLU A 165 4.05 6.29 -14.66
N TRP A 166 2.81 6.36 -14.15
CA TRP A 166 1.61 6.52 -14.97
C TRP A 166 1.21 7.97 -15.06
N ASP A 167 0.74 8.41 -16.23
CA ASP A 167 0.12 9.72 -16.34
C ASP A 167 -1.26 9.69 -15.66
N LEU A 168 -1.40 10.43 -14.57
CA LEU A 168 -2.61 10.52 -13.77
C LEU A 168 -3.34 11.86 -13.95
N ALA A 169 -3.07 12.59 -15.04
CA ALA A 169 -3.73 13.86 -15.34
C ALA A 169 -5.26 13.72 -15.48
N ASP A 170 -5.69 12.67 -16.20
CA ASP A 170 -7.11 12.42 -16.50
C ASP A 170 -7.80 11.46 -15.52
N THR A 171 -7.03 10.88 -14.59
CA THR A 171 -7.56 9.98 -13.57
C THR A 171 -8.32 10.76 -12.50
N GLY A 172 -9.54 10.30 -12.19
CA GLY A 172 -10.37 10.83 -11.12
C GLY A 172 -9.61 11.02 -9.80
N ARG A 173 -9.91 12.11 -9.10
CA ARG A 173 -9.39 12.36 -7.74
C ARG A 173 -10.49 12.02 -6.74
N THR A 174 -10.85 10.75 -6.73
CA THR A 174 -11.91 10.18 -5.91
C THR A 174 -11.35 9.04 -5.08
N PHE A 175 -12.03 8.75 -3.98
CA PHE A 175 -11.87 7.51 -3.26
C PHE A 175 -13.24 6.85 -3.15
N GLU A 176 -13.31 5.58 -3.55
CA GLU A 176 -14.54 4.80 -3.64
C GLU A 176 -14.46 3.62 -2.67
N PRO A 177 -15.14 3.69 -1.51
CA PRO A 177 -15.18 2.60 -0.56
C PRO A 177 -15.80 1.34 -1.16
N PHE A 178 -15.33 0.17 -0.73
CA PHE A 178 -16.06 -1.08 -0.98
C PHE A 178 -17.33 -1.13 -0.11
N THR A 179 -18.42 -1.58 -0.73
CA THR A 179 -19.75 -1.72 -0.11
C THR A 179 -19.88 -3.02 0.66
#